data_AF-A0A7W1U197-F1
#
_entry.id   AF-A0A7W1U197-F1
#
_cell.length_a   1.000
_cell.length_b   1.000
_cell.length_c   1.000
_cell.angle_alpha   90.00
_cell.angle_beta   90.00
_cell.angle_gamma   90.00
#
_symmetry.space_group_name_H-M   'P 1'
#
loop_
_entity.id
_entity.type
_entity.pdbx_description
1 polymer ?
#
loop_
_entity_poly.entity_id
_entity_poly.type
_entity_poly.pdbx_seq_one_letter_code
_entity_poly.pdbx_strand_id
1 'polypeptide(L)'
;MSELSNILCTLTIAMFSLFAEGPTDSSNIADLQKEIEEATERLRSQIRQSESEIRPKPNQPQAPNEEVHVIIAPYRRTILSNQISTPILSSQVSSTIEKIYKRMGEYFESGELLIKIHDEIFLANLDKAIAAVGRARALLDTRQHLFKDNIISFLDLKEAEASAASAEAEYVLAQTQFEGAFVRAPYTGRVISLAIEEFELPQPGQALIEIEQTDRLLAKILYPSIYYKDLVIGKTITIHVDESDTEVEAQIIRIGGAIDPSSSTIAVDAEIDNRDAGLIPGMTGTTNINSLRLKENNNEKITPPPKPTPEQLNVVPPVGNL
;
A
#
# COMPACT_ATOMS: atom_id res chain seq x y z
N MET A 1 1.76 -44.20 -18.55
CA MET A 1 2.59 -43.47 -19.53
C MET A 1 3.70 -44.31 -20.15
N SER A 2 4.25 -45.34 -19.49
CA SER A 2 5.27 -46.22 -20.09
C SER A 2 4.74 -47.09 -21.25
N GLU A 3 3.49 -47.54 -21.18
CA GLU A 3 2.93 -48.44 -22.20
C GLU A 3 2.59 -47.73 -23.54
N LEU A 4 2.09 -46.50 -23.48
CA LEU A 4 1.85 -45.66 -24.66
C LEU A 4 3.15 -45.33 -25.41
N SER A 5 4.27 -45.22 -24.70
CA SER A 5 5.59 -45.02 -25.30
C SER A 5 6.08 -46.24 -26.07
N ASN A 6 5.80 -47.45 -25.59
CA ASN A 6 6.17 -48.70 -26.28
C ASN A 6 5.31 -48.94 -27.54
N ILE A 7 4.03 -48.54 -27.50
CA ILE A 7 3.12 -48.63 -28.65
C ILE A 7 3.52 -47.61 -29.73
N LEU A 8 3.87 -46.38 -29.34
CA LEU A 8 4.39 -45.40 -30.31
C LEU A 8 5.70 -45.86 -30.96
N CYS A 9 6.58 -46.50 -30.19
CA CYS A 9 7.88 -46.98 -30.66
C CYS A 9 7.75 -48.17 -31.63
N THR A 10 6.79 -49.08 -31.38
CA THR A 10 6.51 -50.20 -32.30
C THR A 10 5.84 -49.73 -33.59
N LEU A 11 4.95 -48.74 -33.51
CA LEU A 11 4.31 -48.14 -34.69
C LEU A 11 5.32 -47.36 -35.57
N THR A 12 6.28 -46.66 -34.97
CA THR A 12 7.34 -45.96 -35.72
C THR A 12 8.33 -46.92 -36.36
N ILE A 13 8.67 -48.03 -35.71
CA ILE A 13 9.52 -49.09 -36.31
C ILE A 13 8.81 -49.76 -37.50
N ALA A 14 7.51 -50.06 -37.37
CA ALA A 14 6.72 -50.66 -38.47
C ALA A 14 6.54 -49.71 -39.68
N MET A 15 6.38 -48.40 -39.42
CA MET A 15 6.36 -47.38 -40.48
C MET A 15 7.73 -47.23 -41.17
N PHE A 16 8.83 -47.40 -40.45
CA PHE A 16 10.18 -47.31 -41.01
C PHE A 16 10.53 -48.53 -41.88
N SER A 17 10.05 -49.74 -41.50
CA SER A 17 10.18 -50.94 -42.33
C SER A 17 9.36 -50.89 -43.63
N LEU A 18 8.25 -50.14 -43.66
CA LEU A 18 7.46 -49.93 -44.88
C LEU A 18 8.16 -49.01 -45.91
N PHE A 19 9.15 -48.23 -45.49
CA PHE A 19 9.84 -47.24 -46.34
C PHE A 19 11.18 -47.74 -46.91
N ALA A 20 11.70 -48.86 -46.40
CA ALA A 20 13.06 -49.32 -46.70
C ALA A 20 13.18 -50.31 -47.88
N GLU A 21 12.10 -50.88 -48.39
CA GLU A 21 12.15 -51.83 -49.51
C GLU A 21 11.18 -51.45 -50.63
N GLY A 22 11.77 -51.10 -51.79
CA GLY A 22 11.08 -50.93 -53.06
C GLY A 22 10.47 -52.25 -53.57
N PRO A 23 9.63 -52.19 -54.62
CA PRO A 23 8.44 -53.01 -54.74
C PRO A 23 8.74 -54.41 -55.26
N THR A 24 8.41 -55.46 -54.48
CA THR A 24 8.30 -56.83 -54.98
C THR A 24 7.24 -57.63 -54.21
N ASP A 25 6.35 -58.26 -54.98
CA ASP A 25 5.30 -59.22 -54.62
C ASP A 25 4.01 -58.73 -53.94
N SER A 26 2.95 -58.67 -54.75
CA SER A 26 1.55 -58.38 -54.40
C SER A 26 0.92 -59.38 -53.43
N SER A 27 1.57 -60.50 -53.08
CA SER A 27 1.07 -61.46 -52.11
C SER A 27 1.32 -61.04 -50.66
N ASN A 28 2.33 -60.21 -50.39
CA ASN A 28 2.64 -59.76 -49.02
C ASN A 28 1.80 -58.56 -48.57
N ILE A 29 1.22 -57.80 -49.50
CA ILE A 29 0.46 -56.58 -49.16
C ILE A 29 -0.87 -56.94 -48.49
N ALA A 30 -1.52 -58.03 -48.92
CA ALA A 30 -2.79 -58.47 -48.35
C ALA A 30 -2.63 -59.01 -46.90
N ASP A 31 -1.54 -59.73 -46.64
CA ASP A 31 -1.25 -60.25 -45.29
C ASP A 31 -0.86 -59.12 -44.33
N LEU A 32 -0.06 -58.15 -44.79
CA LEU A 32 0.27 -56.95 -44.01
C LEU A 32 -0.97 -56.08 -43.73
N GLN A 33 -1.90 -55.95 -44.70
CA GLN A 33 -3.16 -55.23 -44.48
C GLN A 33 -4.03 -55.93 -43.43
N LYS A 34 -4.09 -57.26 -43.45
CA LYS A 34 -4.86 -58.04 -42.47
C LYS A 34 -4.27 -57.92 -41.06
N GLU A 35 -2.94 -57.93 -40.93
CA GLU A 35 -2.26 -57.81 -39.65
C GLU A 35 -2.42 -56.41 -39.03
N ILE A 36 -2.47 -55.36 -39.87
CA ILE A 36 -2.78 -53.98 -39.45
C ILE A 36 -4.24 -53.84 -39.00
N GLU A 37 -5.19 -54.48 -39.70
CA GLU A 37 -6.61 -54.48 -39.33
C GLU A 37 -6.83 -55.19 -37.98
N GLU A 38 -6.20 -56.35 -37.76
CA GLU A 38 -6.26 -57.05 -36.47
C GLU A 38 -5.60 -56.25 -35.34
N ALA A 39 -4.48 -55.57 -35.60
CA ALA A 39 -3.83 -54.71 -34.62
C ALA A 39 -4.68 -53.48 -34.25
N THR A 40 -5.39 -52.89 -35.23
CA THR A 40 -6.29 -51.74 -34.98
C THR A 40 -7.57 -52.15 -34.27
N GLU A 41 -8.12 -53.35 -34.52
CA GLU A 41 -9.23 -53.89 -33.72
C GLU A 41 -8.83 -54.19 -32.28
N ARG A 42 -7.63 -54.76 -32.05
CA ARG A 42 -7.11 -54.98 -30.69
C ARG A 42 -6.96 -53.65 -29.93
N LEU A 43 -6.40 -52.63 -30.56
CA LEU A 43 -6.26 -51.31 -29.94
C LEU A 43 -7.63 -50.66 -29.65
N ARG A 44 -8.60 -50.77 -30.57
CA ARG A 44 -9.98 -50.31 -30.35
C ARG A 44 -10.67 -51.05 -29.20
N SER A 45 -10.41 -52.35 -29.03
CA SER A 45 -10.97 -53.13 -27.93
C SER A 45 -10.42 -52.70 -26.57
N GLN A 46 -9.12 -52.39 -26.49
CA GLN A 46 -8.48 -51.88 -25.28
C GLN A 46 -8.95 -50.47 -24.92
N ILE A 47 -9.16 -49.60 -25.91
CA ILE A 47 -9.75 -48.28 -25.69
C ILE A 47 -11.20 -48.39 -25.18
N ARG A 48 -12.00 -49.33 -25.69
CA ARG A 48 -13.36 -49.56 -25.15
C ARG A 48 -13.34 -50.09 -23.71
N GLN A 49 -12.36 -50.91 -23.35
CA GLN A 49 -12.20 -51.36 -21.96
C GLN A 49 -11.82 -50.19 -21.03
N SER A 50 -10.89 -49.32 -21.43
CA SER A 50 -10.52 -48.14 -20.62
C SER A 50 -11.62 -47.07 -20.57
N GLU A 51 -12.38 -46.86 -21.64
CA GLU A 51 -13.55 -45.96 -21.63
C GLU A 51 -14.70 -46.48 -20.73
N SER A 52 -14.79 -47.80 -20.51
CA SER A 52 -15.79 -48.37 -19.60
C SER A 52 -15.49 -48.11 -18.11
N GLU A 53 -14.22 -47.84 -17.77
CA GLU A 53 -13.81 -47.43 -16.42
C GLU A 53 -14.04 -45.92 -16.16
N ILE A 54 -14.22 -45.12 -17.21
CA ILE A 54 -14.40 -43.65 -17.14
C ILE A 54 -15.88 -43.25 -17.16
N ARG A 55 -16.82 -44.20 -17.27
CA ARG A 55 -18.25 -43.89 -17.11
C ARG A 55 -18.55 -43.46 -15.66
N PRO A 56 -19.13 -42.26 -15.44
CA PRO A 56 -19.59 -41.88 -14.12
C PRO A 56 -20.73 -42.82 -13.69
N LYS A 57 -20.63 -43.37 -12.47
CA LYS A 57 -21.69 -44.22 -11.87
C LYS A 57 -23.02 -43.44 -11.81
N PRO A 58 -24.16 -44.03 -12.18
CA PRO A 58 -25.46 -43.38 -12.03
C PRO A 58 -25.89 -43.36 -10.55
N ASN A 59 -26.26 -42.17 -10.07
CA ASN A 59 -27.03 -41.88 -8.85
C ASN A 59 -26.68 -42.69 -7.59
N GLN A 60 -25.70 -42.22 -6.82
CA GLN A 60 -25.83 -42.30 -5.37
C GLN A 60 -26.82 -41.19 -4.91
N PRO A 61 -27.67 -41.43 -3.91
CA PRO A 61 -28.50 -40.38 -3.33
C PRO A 61 -27.57 -39.24 -2.91
N GLN A 62 -27.77 -38.06 -3.50
CA GLN A 62 -27.14 -36.85 -3.00
C GLN A 62 -27.54 -36.74 -1.53
N ALA A 63 -26.56 -36.84 -0.63
CA ALA A 63 -26.70 -36.28 0.71
C ALA A 63 -27.25 -34.85 0.53
N PRO A 64 -28.16 -34.37 1.40
CA PRO A 64 -28.75 -33.05 1.22
C PRO A 64 -27.62 -32.08 0.96
N ASN A 65 -27.74 -31.30 -0.11
CA ASN A 65 -26.82 -30.19 -0.38
C ASN A 65 -26.78 -29.40 0.93
N GLU A 66 -25.75 -29.63 1.74
CA GLU A 66 -25.26 -28.59 2.62
C GLU A 66 -24.89 -27.52 1.62
N GLU A 67 -25.78 -26.53 1.50
CA GLU A 67 -25.37 -25.21 1.10
C GLU A 67 -24.06 -25.00 1.85
N VAL A 68 -22.94 -25.07 1.13
CA VAL A 68 -21.71 -24.51 1.62
C VAL A 68 -22.04 -23.03 1.65
N HIS A 69 -22.67 -22.61 2.75
CA HIS A 69 -22.41 -21.32 3.34
C HIS A 69 -20.89 -21.34 3.47
N VAL A 70 -20.24 -20.84 2.42
CA VAL A 70 -18.95 -20.21 2.59
C VAL A 70 -19.28 -19.16 3.62
N ILE A 71 -19.04 -19.49 4.89
CA ILE A 71 -18.88 -18.50 5.93
C ILE A 71 -17.66 -17.77 5.43
N ILE A 72 -17.88 -16.76 4.58
CA ILE A 72 -16.88 -15.76 4.30
C ILE A 72 -16.66 -15.18 5.68
N ALA A 73 -15.62 -15.65 6.36
CA ALA A 73 -15.25 -15.11 7.65
C ALA A 73 -15.29 -13.59 7.46
N PRO A 74 -16.12 -12.84 8.21
CA PRO A 74 -16.32 -11.41 7.99
C PRO A 74 -15.03 -10.61 8.28
N TYR A 75 -13.99 -11.32 8.70
CA TYR A 75 -12.67 -10.88 9.08
C TYR A 75 -11.76 -10.90 7.86
N ARG A 76 -11.37 -9.72 7.38
CA ARG A 76 -10.30 -9.57 6.39
C ARG A 76 -9.06 -9.00 7.06
N ARG A 77 -7.92 -9.59 6.69
CA ARG A 77 -6.60 -9.18 7.18
C ARG A 77 -6.35 -7.74 6.80
N THR A 78 -6.01 -6.97 7.80
CA THR A 78 -5.67 -5.55 7.77
C THR A 78 -4.21 -5.48 8.13
N ILE A 79 -3.45 -4.64 7.43
CA ILE A 79 -2.06 -4.38 7.76
C ILE A 79 -1.98 -2.95 8.25
N LEU A 80 -1.46 -2.76 9.45
CA LEU A 80 -1.16 -1.43 9.97
C LEU A 80 0.13 -0.95 9.32
N SER A 81 0.06 0.16 8.62
CA SER A 81 1.21 0.85 8.04
C SER A 81 1.34 2.25 8.65
N ASN A 82 2.49 2.88 8.52
CA ASN A 82 2.64 4.29 8.86
C ASN A 82 2.00 5.18 7.78
N GLN A 83 1.70 6.44 8.15
CA GLN A 83 1.27 7.48 7.20
C GLN A 83 2.43 8.00 6.35
N ILE A 84 3.63 8.05 6.93
CA ILE A 84 4.86 8.56 6.31
C ILE A 84 5.82 7.39 6.14
N SER A 85 6.18 7.07 4.89
CA SER A 85 7.23 6.09 4.56
C SER A 85 8.50 6.44 5.32
N THR A 86 9.02 5.49 6.11
CA THR A 86 10.18 5.59 7.02
C THR A 86 11.26 6.59 6.54
N PRO A 87 11.21 7.86 6.96
CA PRO A 87 12.16 8.85 6.50
C PRO A 87 13.49 8.63 7.22
N ILE A 88 14.55 8.54 6.41
CA ILE A 88 15.92 8.56 6.88
C ILE A 88 16.31 10.02 7.07
N LEU A 89 16.66 10.41 8.30
CA LEU A 89 17.24 11.72 8.56
C LEU A 89 18.72 11.66 8.23
N SER A 90 19.12 12.49 7.27
CA SER A 90 20.51 12.61 6.81
C SER A 90 21.19 13.86 7.37
N SER A 91 22.52 13.84 7.39
CA SER A 91 23.31 15.00 7.79
C SER A 91 23.17 16.13 6.78
N GLN A 92 22.93 17.34 7.27
CA GLN A 92 22.92 18.56 6.43
C GLN A 92 24.28 19.24 6.39
N VAL A 93 25.11 19.00 7.40
CA VAL A 93 26.44 19.60 7.56
C VAL A 93 27.49 18.52 7.79
N SER A 94 28.77 18.85 7.60
CA SER A 94 29.88 17.95 7.91
C SER A 94 30.64 18.46 9.12
N SER A 95 30.45 17.79 10.25
CA SER A 95 31.16 18.03 11.50
C SER A 95 30.97 16.80 12.39
N THR A 96 31.78 16.68 13.43
CA THR A 96 31.81 15.51 14.31
C THR A 96 30.52 15.44 15.14
N ILE A 97 29.95 14.25 15.31
CA ILE A 97 28.82 14.03 16.23
C ILE A 97 29.30 14.23 17.66
N GLU A 98 28.68 15.17 18.36
CA GLU A 98 28.95 15.43 19.77
C GLU A 98 28.19 14.43 20.64
N LYS A 99 26.91 14.20 20.32
CA LYS A 99 26.05 13.34 21.16
C LYS A 99 24.82 12.81 20.43
N ILE A 100 24.46 11.57 20.74
CA ILE A 100 23.20 10.94 20.32
C ILE A 100 22.27 10.85 21.54
N TYR A 101 21.09 11.48 21.46
CA TYR A 101 20.15 11.56 22.58
C TYR A 101 19.15 10.42 22.62
N LYS A 102 18.89 9.77 21.49
CA LYS A 102 17.92 8.68 21.37
C LYS A 102 18.55 7.42 20.82
N ARG A 103 18.25 6.30 21.47
CA ARG A 103 18.70 4.97 21.04
C ARG A 103 17.62 4.27 20.21
N MET A 104 18.04 3.21 19.53
CA MET A 104 17.14 2.31 18.80
C MET A 104 15.97 1.85 19.69
N GLY A 105 14.75 1.95 19.18
CA GLY A 105 13.51 1.57 19.89
C GLY A 105 12.97 2.62 20.86
N GLU A 106 13.72 3.68 21.16
CA GLU A 106 13.24 4.75 22.04
C GLU A 106 12.21 5.63 21.34
N TYR A 107 11.25 6.13 22.14
CA TYR A 107 10.23 7.08 21.71
C TYR A 107 10.76 8.51 21.75
N PHE A 108 10.31 9.33 20.81
CA PHE A 108 10.59 10.76 20.74
C PHE A 108 9.34 11.57 20.38
N GLU A 109 9.33 12.83 20.80
CA GLU A 109 8.29 13.80 20.46
C GLU A 109 8.71 14.71 19.31
N SER A 110 7.72 15.29 18.62
CA SER A 110 7.95 16.30 17.58
C SER A 110 8.77 17.48 18.12
N GLY A 111 9.83 17.85 17.40
CA GLY A 111 10.76 18.92 17.74
C GLY A 111 11.86 18.51 18.73
N GLU A 112 11.82 17.30 19.28
CA GLU A 112 12.84 16.79 20.19
C GLU A 112 14.20 16.65 19.49
N LEU A 113 15.28 16.98 20.20
CA LEU A 113 16.64 16.84 19.69
C LEU A 113 17.07 15.38 19.72
N LEU A 114 17.39 14.83 18.56
CA LEU A 114 17.80 13.42 18.40
C LEU A 114 19.32 13.28 18.40
N ILE A 115 20.01 14.14 17.64
CA ILE A 115 21.47 14.14 17.50
C ILE A 115 21.97 15.57 17.54
N LYS A 116 23.05 15.81 18.30
CA LYS A 116 23.81 17.05 18.28
C LYS A 116 25.14 16.82 17.59
N ILE A 117 25.39 17.62 16.56
CA ILE A 117 26.67 17.72 15.87
C ILE A 117 27.43 18.90 16.50
N HIS A 118 28.76 18.80 16.57
CA HIS A 118 29.62 19.88 17.05
C HIS A 118 29.33 21.18 16.29
N ASP A 119 28.87 22.19 17.04
CA ASP A 119 28.28 23.42 16.52
C ASP A 119 29.22 24.63 16.57
N GLU A 120 30.37 24.54 17.25
CA GLU A 120 31.28 25.67 17.51
C GLU A 120 31.67 26.45 16.24
N ILE A 121 32.04 25.73 15.17
CA ILE A 121 32.43 26.36 13.89
C ILE A 121 31.23 27.05 13.23
N PHE A 122 30.06 26.42 13.30
CA PHE A 122 28.83 26.98 12.71
C PHE A 122 28.34 28.19 13.49
N LEU A 123 28.44 28.17 14.81
CA LEU A 123 28.12 29.30 15.69
C LEU A 123 29.06 30.48 15.41
N ALA A 124 30.37 30.24 15.32
CA ALA A 124 31.33 31.30 15.00
C ALA A 124 31.09 31.92 13.60
N ASN A 125 30.70 31.10 12.62
CA ASN A 125 30.32 31.58 11.29
C ASN A 125 29.02 32.39 11.31
N LEU A 126 28.03 31.97 12.10
CA LEU A 126 26.79 32.70 12.31
C LEU A 126 27.06 34.08 12.94
N ASP A 127 27.87 34.13 14.01
CA ASP A 127 28.23 35.39 14.67
C ASP A 127 28.96 36.35 13.72
N LYS A 128 29.87 35.83 12.90
CA LYS A 128 30.55 36.60 11.85
C LYS A 128 29.54 37.19 10.85
N ALA A 129 28.56 36.40 10.41
CA ALA A 129 27.54 36.85 9.46
C ALA A 129 26.59 37.89 10.08
N ILE A 130 26.18 37.70 11.34
CA ILE A 130 25.39 38.69 12.11
C ILE A 130 26.12 40.03 12.17
N ALA A 131 27.41 40.03 12.49
CA ALA A 131 28.23 41.23 12.53
C ALA A 131 28.37 41.91 11.14
N ALA A 132 28.46 41.11 10.07
CA ALA A 132 28.50 41.63 8.70
C ALA A 132 27.18 42.30 8.29
N VAL A 133 26.04 41.68 8.61
CA VAL A 133 24.70 42.26 8.40
C VAL A 133 24.55 43.57 9.18
N GLY A 134 24.93 43.59 10.45
CA GLY A 134 24.87 44.80 11.28
C GLY A 134 25.66 45.97 10.67
N ARG A 135 26.88 45.69 10.18
CA ARG A 135 27.72 46.68 9.50
C ARG A 135 27.08 47.18 8.20
N ALA A 136 26.61 46.27 7.35
CA ALA A 136 26.05 46.61 6.04
C ALA A 136 24.73 47.40 6.17
N ARG A 137 23.88 47.03 7.14
CA ARG A 137 22.64 47.77 7.43
C ARG A 137 22.91 49.17 7.97
N ALA A 138 23.84 49.34 8.90
CA ALA A 138 24.22 50.67 9.40
C ALA A 138 24.79 51.57 8.28
N LEU A 139 25.58 50.99 7.37
CA LEU A 139 26.08 51.71 6.20
C LEU A 139 24.94 52.09 5.25
N LEU A 140 24.03 51.17 4.93
CA LEU A 140 22.88 51.44 4.09
C LEU A 140 22.01 52.56 4.67
N ASP A 141 21.71 52.50 5.96
CA ASP A 141 20.93 53.54 6.66
C ASP A 141 21.61 54.92 6.53
N THR A 142 22.91 54.97 6.81
CA THR A 142 23.71 56.20 6.63
C THR A 142 23.65 56.72 5.19
N ARG A 143 23.81 55.83 4.20
CA ARG A 143 23.78 56.19 2.77
C ARG A 143 22.38 56.63 2.32
N GLN A 144 21.32 56.04 2.86
CA GLN A 144 19.94 56.46 2.61
C GLN A 144 19.70 57.89 3.11
N HIS A 145 20.22 58.24 4.30
CA HIS A 145 20.16 59.60 4.82
C HIS A 145 20.93 60.58 3.93
N LEU A 146 22.19 60.27 3.60
CA LEU A 146 23.02 61.12 2.74
C LEU A 146 22.45 61.28 1.32
N PHE A 147 21.78 60.27 0.78
CA PHE A 147 21.12 60.36 -0.53
C PHE A 147 19.89 61.27 -0.49
N LYS A 148 19.08 61.21 0.58
CA LYS A 148 17.95 62.13 0.81
C LYS A 148 18.42 63.59 0.86
N ASP A 149 19.59 63.82 1.43
CA ASP A 149 20.23 65.13 1.51
C ASP A 149 20.97 65.51 0.20
N ASN A 150 20.89 64.69 -0.86
CA ASN A 150 21.57 64.86 -2.15
C ASN A 150 23.11 64.95 -2.06
N ILE A 151 23.72 64.31 -1.06
CA ILE A 151 25.17 64.33 -0.80
C ILE A 151 25.90 63.23 -1.60
N ILE A 152 25.26 62.08 -1.84
CA ILE A 152 25.85 60.94 -2.56
C ILE A 152 25.08 60.61 -3.84
N SER A 153 25.68 59.82 -4.73
CA SER A 153 25.04 59.42 -5.97
C SER A 153 24.03 58.28 -5.78
N PHE A 154 23.13 58.11 -6.76
CA PHE A 154 22.23 56.96 -6.80
C PHE A 154 22.98 55.63 -6.89
N LEU A 155 24.14 55.61 -7.55
CA LEU A 155 25.01 54.43 -7.63
C LEU A 155 25.51 54.03 -6.23
N ASP A 156 25.96 54.98 -5.43
CA ASP A 156 26.46 54.74 -4.06
C ASP A 156 25.38 54.17 -3.14
N LEU A 157 24.13 54.63 -3.31
CA LEU A 157 22.98 54.08 -2.60
C LEU A 157 22.72 52.63 -3.03
N LYS A 158 22.72 52.37 -4.35
CA LYS A 158 22.49 51.02 -4.88
C LYS A 158 23.58 50.02 -4.51
N GLU A 159 24.83 50.46 -4.43
CA GLU A 159 25.92 49.62 -3.92
C GLU A 159 25.71 49.24 -2.46
N ALA A 160 25.28 50.20 -1.62
CA ALA A 160 24.98 49.92 -0.21
C ALA A 160 23.78 48.98 -0.06
N GLU A 161 22.73 49.13 -0.88
CA GLU A 161 21.57 48.22 -0.90
C GLU A 161 22.00 46.80 -1.30
N ALA A 162 22.80 46.67 -2.36
CA ALA A 162 23.30 45.38 -2.82
C ALA A 162 24.22 44.71 -1.77
N SER A 163 25.08 45.49 -1.10
CA SER A 163 25.95 45.00 -0.03
C SER A 163 25.14 44.50 1.17
N ALA A 164 24.10 45.23 1.58
CA ALA A 164 23.21 44.80 2.65
C ALA A 164 22.47 43.50 2.29
N ALA A 165 21.93 43.41 1.07
CA ALA A 165 21.26 42.21 0.59
C ALA A 165 22.21 40.99 0.53
N SER A 166 23.46 41.18 0.10
CA SER A 166 24.49 40.12 0.09
C SER A 166 24.80 39.62 1.50
N ALA A 167 25.02 40.54 2.45
CA ALA A 167 25.30 40.17 3.83
C ALA A 167 24.12 39.42 4.47
N GLU A 168 22.89 39.81 4.14
CA GLU A 168 21.68 39.16 4.64
C GLU A 168 21.51 37.74 4.08
N ALA A 169 21.86 37.52 2.81
CA ALA A 169 21.90 36.17 2.22
C ALA A 169 22.97 35.29 2.88
N GLU A 170 24.16 35.84 3.17
CA GLU A 170 25.22 35.12 3.91
C GLU A 170 24.78 34.74 5.34
N TYR A 171 24.02 35.62 6.01
CA TYR A 171 23.43 35.32 7.31
C TYR A 171 22.47 34.13 7.25
N VAL A 172 21.54 34.11 6.29
CA VAL A 172 20.58 33.00 6.13
C VAL A 172 21.31 31.68 5.88
N LEU A 173 22.38 31.71 5.08
CA LEU A 173 23.22 30.54 4.83
C LEU A 173 23.89 30.04 6.13
N ALA A 174 24.53 30.94 6.88
CA ALA A 174 25.20 30.59 8.13
C ALA A 174 24.22 30.10 9.21
N GLN A 175 23.02 30.71 9.27
CA GLN A 175 21.95 30.28 10.16
C GLN A 175 21.49 28.87 9.82
N THR A 176 21.26 28.58 8.54
CA THR A 176 20.83 27.24 8.09
C THR A 176 21.87 26.18 8.42
N GLN A 177 23.16 26.51 8.28
CA GLN A 177 24.26 25.60 8.66
C GLN A 177 24.32 25.36 10.18
N PHE A 178 24.12 26.41 10.98
CA PHE A 178 24.05 26.28 12.44
C PHE A 178 22.84 25.44 12.88
N GLU A 179 21.66 25.68 12.31
CA GLU A 179 20.46 24.87 12.56
C GLU A 179 20.66 23.42 12.11
N GLY A 180 21.38 23.20 11.01
CA GLY A 180 21.76 21.88 10.51
C GLY A 180 22.64 21.06 11.45
N ALA A 181 23.25 21.67 12.48
CA ALA A 181 23.99 20.96 13.53
C ALA A 181 23.05 20.28 14.55
N PHE A 182 21.77 20.65 14.58
CA PHE A 182 20.77 20.12 15.50
C PHE A 182 19.74 19.27 14.74
N VAL A 183 19.92 17.94 14.77
CA VAL A 183 18.99 17.02 14.12
C VAL A 183 17.79 16.82 15.03
N ARG A 184 16.66 17.44 14.68
CA ARG A 184 15.40 17.37 15.43
C ARG A 184 14.38 16.45 14.76
N ALA A 185 13.52 15.86 15.57
CA ALA A 185 12.42 15.04 15.10
C ALA A 185 11.34 15.89 14.39
N PRO A 186 10.98 15.58 13.13
CA PRO A 186 9.92 16.32 12.43
C PRO A 186 8.51 16.00 12.94
N TYR A 187 8.32 14.83 13.54
CA TYR A 187 7.05 14.35 14.10
C TYR A 187 7.33 13.51 15.36
N THR A 188 6.29 12.98 16.00
CA THR A 188 6.40 12.09 17.16
C THR A 188 6.40 10.63 16.71
N GLY A 189 7.24 9.79 17.33
CA GLY A 189 7.51 8.46 16.81
C GLY A 189 8.55 7.66 17.59
N ARG A 190 9.12 6.64 16.93
CA ARG A 190 10.16 5.76 17.48
C ARG A 190 11.35 5.64 16.54
N VAL A 191 12.54 5.45 17.13
CA VAL A 191 13.77 5.22 16.37
C VAL A 191 13.81 3.78 15.88
N ILE A 192 13.93 3.58 14.57
CA ILE A 192 14.08 2.24 13.97
C ILE A 192 15.53 1.78 14.09
N SER A 193 16.46 2.61 13.65
CA SER A 193 17.87 2.27 13.58
C SER A 193 18.74 3.53 13.62
N LEU A 194 19.98 3.36 14.08
CA LEU A 194 21.02 4.39 14.03
C LEU A 194 22.07 3.94 13.00
N ALA A 195 22.40 4.81 12.07
CA ALA A 195 23.38 4.55 11.02
C ALA A 195 24.77 5.15 11.34
N ILE A 196 24.92 5.76 12.51
CA ILE A 196 26.08 6.56 12.90
C ILE A 196 26.38 6.41 14.39
N GLU A 197 27.64 6.60 14.78
CA GLU A 197 28.07 6.59 16.17
C GLU A 197 28.52 7.98 16.68
N GLU A 198 28.59 8.13 18.01
CA GLU A 198 29.17 9.34 18.62
C GLU A 198 30.64 9.48 18.23
N PHE A 199 31.10 10.72 18.06
CA PHE A 199 32.44 11.08 17.57
C PHE A 199 32.75 10.72 16.12
N GLU A 200 31.78 10.20 15.36
CA GLU A 200 31.93 9.99 13.92
C GLU A 200 31.76 11.32 13.14
N LEU A 201 32.36 11.39 11.94
CA LEU A 201 32.31 12.55 11.06
C LEU A 201 31.44 12.26 9.81
N PRO A 202 30.12 12.50 9.87
CA PRO A 202 29.24 12.29 8.74
C PRO A 202 29.52 13.27 7.58
N GLN A 203 29.33 12.77 6.36
CA GLN A 203 29.28 13.60 5.16
C GLN A 203 27.86 14.16 4.93
N PRO A 204 27.70 15.33 4.30
CA PRO A 204 26.37 15.85 3.95
C PRO A 204 25.64 14.85 3.04
N GLY A 205 24.39 14.54 3.38
CA GLY A 205 23.57 13.51 2.72
C GLY A 205 23.70 12.10 3.29
N GLN A 206 24.70 11.83 4.15
CA GLN A 206 24.83 10.54 4.83
C GLN A 206 23.67 10.32 5.82
N ALA A 207 23.11 9.11 5.82
CA ALA A 207 22.07 8.71 6.76
C ALA A 207 22.61 8.74 8.20
N LEU A 208 21.84 9.31 9.12
CA LEU A 208 22.19 9.38 10.55
C LEU A 208 21.27 8.51 11.39
N ILE A 209 19.97 8.73 11.27
CA ILE A 209 18.95 8.07 12.08
C ILE A 209 17.73 7.76 11.23
N GLU A 210 17.22 6.55 11.37
CA GLU A 210 15.99 6.11 10.76
C GLU A 210 14.88 6.19 11.81
N ILE A 211 13.82 6.91 11.48
CA ILE A 211 12.71 7.17 12.40
C ILE A 211 11.39 6.76 11.78
N GLU A 212 10.44 6.37 12.63
CA GLU A 212 9.10 5.99 12.20
C GLU A 212 8.04 6.74 13.00
N GLN A 213 6.98 7.18 12.31
CA GLN A 213 5.85 7.80 12.96
C GLN A 213 4.96 6.74 13.61
N THR A 214 4.71 6.90 14.91
CA THR A 214 3.88 5.96 15.68
C THR A 214 2.52 6.54 16.03
N ASP A 215 2.37 7.86 16.13
CA ASP A 215 1.14 8.53 16.59
C ASP A 215 -0.11 8.24 15.77
N ARG A 216 0.06 8.13 14.45
CA ARG A 216 -1.03 7.94 13.50
C ARG A 216 -0.66 6.78 12.60
N LEU A 217 -1.46 5.74 12.71
CA LEU A 217 -1.32 4.56 11.87
C LEU A 217 -2.36 4.56 10.77
N LEU A 218 -2.05 3.80 9.74
CA LEU A 218 -2.77 3.75 8.49
C LEU A 218 -3.07 2.28 8.20
N ALA A 219 -4.29 1.88 8.54
CA ALA A 219 -4.80 0.54 8.30
C ALA A 219 -5.14 0.37 6.82
N LYS A 220 -4.37 -0.47 6.13
CA LYS A 220 -4.61 -0.88 4.75
C LYS A 220 -5.53 -2.09 4.76
N ILE A 221 -6.75 -1.90 4.28
CA ILE A 221 -7.82 -2.89 4.30
C ILE A 221 -8.22 -3.22 2.86
N LEU A 222 -8.28 -4.51 2.54
CA LEU A 222 -8.87 -4.99 1.30
C LEU A 222 -10.35 -5.29 1.53
N TYR A 223 -11.20 -4.41 1.03
CA TYR A 223 -12.64 -4.50 1.22
C TYR A 223 -13.31 -5.19 0.02
N PRO A 224 -14.25 -6.13 0.20
CA PRO A 224 -14.96 -6.73 -0.92
C PRO A 224 -15.77 -5.70 -1.71
N SER A 225 -15.71 -5.75 -3.05
CA SER A 225 -16.38 -4.78 -3.93
C SER A 225 -17.91 -4.77 -3.80
N ILE A 226 -18.52 -5.87 -3.32
CA ILE A 226 -19.97 -5.99 -3.10
C ILE A 226 -20.51 -4.95 -2.10
N TYR A 227 -19.67 -4.53 -1.15
CA TYR A 227 -20.02 -3.56 -0.11
C TYR A 227 -19.53 -2.14 -0.43
N TYR A 228 -19.13 -1.88 -1.68
CA TYR A 228 -18.62 -0.58 -2.10
C TYR A 228 -19.57 0.58 -1.75
N LYS A 229 -20.89 0.36 -1.84
CA LYS A 229 -21.91 1.37 -1.52
C LYS A 229 -21.91 1.79 -0.05
N ASP A 230 -21.41 0.96 0.84
CA ASP A 230 -21.40 1.19 2.29
C ASP A 230 -20.12 1.88 2.77
N LEU A 231 -19.13 2.03 1.87
CA LEU A 231 -17.86 2.73 2.11
C LEU A 231 -18.05 4.23 1.92
N VAL A 232 -17.95 4.96 3.03
CA VAL A 232 -18.04 6.43 3.05
C VAL A 232 -16.81 6.98 3.76
N ILE A 233 -16.17 7.97 3.15
CA ILE A 233 -15.04 8.69 3.78
C ILE A 233 -15.55 9.37 5.05
N GLY A 234 -14.78 9.24 6.14
CA GLY A 234 -15.11 9.74 7.47
C GLY A 234 -15.85 8.74 8.36
N LYS A 235 -16.26 7.57 7.84
CA LYS A 235 -16.93 6.54 8.62
C LYS A 235 -15.93 5.79 9.52
N THR A 236 -16.32 5.56 10.77
CA THR A 236 -15.53 4.79 11.74
C THR A 236 -15.79 3.30 11.60
N ILE A 237 -14.73 2.50 11.66
CA ILE A 237 -14.71 1.04 11.68
C ILE A 237 -13.93 0.55 12.89
N THR A 238 -14.25 -0.65 13.36
CA THR A 238 -13.50 -1.30 14.45
C THR A 238 -12.59 -2.37 13.85
N ILE A 239 -11.32 -2.30 14.20
CA ILE A 239 -10.27 -3.23 13.79
C ILE A 239 -9.80 -3.96 15.03
N HIS A 240 -9.85 -5.28 15.00
CA HIS A 240 -9.23 -6.12 16.02
C HIS A 240 -7.78 -6.37 15.61
N VAL A 241 -6.80 -6.03 16.46
CA VAL A 241 -5.38 -6.23 16.18
C VAL A 241 -4.95 -7.58 16.76
N ASP A 242 -4.49 -8.48 15.90
CA ASP A 242 -4.25 -9.88 16.25
C ASP A 242 -3.08 -10.02 17.24
N GLU A 243 -2.03 -9.19 17.14
CA GLU A 243 -0.85 -9.28 18.00
C GLU A 243 -1.05 -8.69 19.41
N SER A 244 -1.96 -7.71 19.54
CA SER A 244 -2.23 -7.03 20.82
C SER A 244 -3.52 -7.51 21.49
N ASP A 245 -4.35 -8.29 20.80
CA ASP A 245 -5.70 -8.70 21.23
C ASP A 245 -6.57 -7.50 21.66
N THR A 246 -6.41 -6.37 20.95
CA THR A 246 -7.11 -5.11 21.23
C THR A 246 -8.01 -4.70 20.06
N GLU A 247 -9.18 -4.15 20.38
CA GLU A 247 -10.05 -3.51 19.40
C GLU A 247 -9.75 -2.01 19.35
N VAL A 248 -9.58 -1.49 18.13
CA VAL A 248 -9.20 -0.11 17.89
C VAL A 248 -10.13 0.50 16.84
N GLU A 249 -10.59 1.71 17.11
CA GLU A 249 -11.39 2.47 16.16
C GLU A 249 -10.49 3.12 15.10
N ALA A 250 -10.88 2.98 13.83
CA ALA A 250 -10.21 3.60 12.69
C ALA A 250 -11.21 4.37 11.84
N GLN A 251 -10.81 5.52 11.30
CA GLN A 251 -11.65 6.34 10.43
C GLN A 251 -11.23 6.17 8.97
N ILE A 252 -12.17 5.85 8.07
CA ILE A 252 -11.87 5.74 6.64
C ILE A 252 -11.47 7.12 6.10
N ILE A 253 -10.23 7.26 5.61
CA ILE A 253 -9.76 8.52 5.02
C ILE A 253 -9.65 8.45 3.49
N ARG A 254 -9.41 7.25 2.94
CA ARG A 254 -9.23 7.07 1.51
C ARG A 254 -9.84 5.76 1.04
N ILE A 255 -10.49 5.83 -0.12
CA ILE A 255 -11.01 4.66 -0.83
C ILE A 255 -10.27 4.62 -2.18
N GLY A 256 -9.79 3.44 -2.56
CA GLY A 256 -9.07 3.21 -3.79
C GLY A 256 -9.91 3.57 -5.01
N GLY A 257 -9.28 4.17 -6.03
CA GLY A 257 -9.98 4.60 -7.25
C GLY A 257 -10.35 3.47 -8.21
N ALA A 258 -9.91 2.24 -7.95
CA ALA A 258 -10.15 1.08 -8.80
C ALA A 258 -10.40 -0.18 -7.98
N ILE A 259 -11.27 -1.04 -8.50
CA ILE A 259 -11.51 -2.39 -7.98
C ILE A 259 -10.51 -3.32 -8.68
N ASP A 260 -9.81 -4.15 -7.92
CA ASP A 260 -8.97 -5.21 -8.47
C ASP A 260 -9.86 -6.38 -8.93
N PRO A 261 -9.93 -6.67 -10.23
CA PRO A 261 -10.79 -7.73 -10.76
C PRO A 261 -10.32 -9.14 -10.35
N SER A 262 -9.04 -9.32 -10.03
CA SER A 262 -8.49 -10.64 -9.67
C SER A 262 -8.93 -11.08 -8.28
N SER A 263 -8.98 -10.14 -7.32
CA SER A 263 -9.39 -10.38 -5.95
C SER A 263 -10.84 -9.97 -5.66
N SER A 264 -11.49 -9.23 -6.58
CA SER A 264 -12.79 -8.59 -6.36
C SER A 264 -12.81 -7.70 -5.11
N THR A 265 -11.68 -7.04 -4.82
CA THR A 265 -11.53 -6.15 -3.67
C THR A 265 -11.22 -4.71 -4.10
N ILE A 266 -11.48 -3.79 -3.18
CA ILE A 266 -11.11 -2.39 -3.27
C ILE A 266 -10.22 -2.06 -2.07
N ALA A 267 -9.11 -1.36 -2.31
CA ALA A 267 -8.25 -0.90 -1.24
C ALA A 267 -8.93 0.24 -0.47
N VAL A 268 -8.92 0.18 0.86
CA VAL A 268 -9.43 1.22 1.75
C VAL A 268 -8.33 1.52 2.75
N ASP A 269 -8.01 2.79 2.91
CA ASP A 269 -7.10 3.23 3.96
C ASP A 269 -7.92 3.90 5.07
N ALA A 270 -7.76 3.40 6.29
CA ALA A 270 -8.35 3.96 7.50
C ALA A 270 -7.25 4.47 8.44
N GLU A 271 -7.44 5.64 9.02
CA GLU A 271 -6.53 6.22 10.00
C GLU A 271 -6.89 5.73 11.40
N ILE A 272 -5.87 5.34 12.17
CA ILE A 272 -5.98 4.97 13.58
C ILE A 272 -5.24 6.03 14.40
N ASP A 273 -5.88 6.56 15.43
CA ASP A 273 -5.21 7.35 16.48
C ASP A 273 -4.51 6.38 17.44
N ASN A 274 -3.18 6.42 17.47
CA ASN A 274 -2.33 5.47 18.18
C ASN A 274 -1.55 6.13 19.33
N ARG A 275 -2.04 7.27 19.85
CA ARG A 275 -1.41 7.96 20.98
C ARG A 275 -1.37 7.11 22.27
N ASP A 276 -2.46 6.38 22.53
CA ASP A 276 -2.61 5.56 23.74
C ASP A 276 -2.63 4.05 23.46
N ALA A 277 -2.77 3.65 22.18
CA ALA A 277 -3.02 2.26 21.80
C ALA A 277 -1.74 1.41 21.74
N GLY A 278 -0.55 2.03 21.72
CA GLY A 278 0.73 1.32 21.78
C GLY A 278 1.02 0.41 20.59
N LEU A 279 0.27 0.55 19.49
CA LEU A 279 0.42 -0.24 18.28
C LEU A 279 1.70 0.14 17.54
N ILE A 280 2.19 -0.76 16.72
CA ILE A 280 3.40 -0.55 15.91
C ILE A 280 3.06 -0.84 14.45
N PRO A 281 3.61 -0.08 13.48
CA PRO A 281 3.54 -0.44 12.07
C PRO A 281 4.00 -1.88 11.83
N GLY A 282 3.34 -2.57 10.90
CA GLY A 282 3.58 -3.98 10.59
C GLY A 282 2.67 -4.96 11.33
N MET A 283 1.97 -4.53 12.39
CA MET A 283 0.93 -5.34 13.03
C MET A 283 -0.21 -5.67 12.05
N THR A 284 -0.84 -6.82 12.27
CA THR A 284 -1.95 -7.30 11.48
C THR A 284 -3.23 -7.33 12.31
N GLY A 285 -4.36 -7.22 11.63
CA GLY A 285 -5.65 -7.24 12.31
C GLY A 285 -6.77 -7.72 11.43
N THR A 286 -7.93 -7.87 12.02
CA THR A 286 -9.15 -8.25 11.33
C THR A 286 -10.22 -7.19 11.52
N THR A 287 -10.81 -6.75 10.41
CA THR A 287 -11.95 -5.81 10.45
C THR A 287 -13.24 -6.59 10.30
N ASN A 288 -14.21 -6.36 11.18
CA ASN A 288 -15.55 -6.94 11.03
C ASN A 288 -16.40 -6.09 10.09
N ILE A 289 -16.72 -6.64 8.92
CA ILE A 289 -17.50 -6.00 7.85
C ILE A 289 -18.91 -5.57 8.32
N ASN A 290 -19.51 -6.27 9.29
CA ASN A 290 -20.87 -5.97 9.77
C ASN A 290 -20.94 -4.68 10.61
N SER A 291 -19.82 -4.19 11.14
CA SER A 291 -19.76 -2.93 11.90
C SER A 291 -20.24 -1.72 11.09
N LEU A 292 -20.11 -1.76 9.75
CA LEU A 292 -20.58 -0.70 8.86
C LEU A 292 -22.11 -0.58 8.81
N ARG A 293 -22.86 -1.61 9.23
CA ARG A 293 -24.33 -1.68 9.10
C ARG A 293 -25.07 -1.26 10.38
N LEU A 294 -24.37 -1.09 11.50
CA LEU A 294 -24.97 -1.08 12.85
C LEU A 294 -25.31 0.31 13.43
N LYS A 295 -25.35 1.40 12.64
CA LYS A 295 -25.82 2.72 13.13
C LYS A 295 -27.15 3.20 12.54
N GLU A 296 -27.87 2.35 11.80
CA GLU A 296 -29.27 2.61 11.45
C GLU A 296 -30.19 1.58 12.11
N ASN A 297 -31.13 2.10 12.89
CA ASN A 297 -32.35 1.47 13.40
C ASN A 297 -32.28 0.79 14.78
N ASN A 298 -32.21 1.60 15.83
CA ASN A 298 -32.94 1.28 17.05
C ASN A 298 -34.35 1.89 16.99
N ASN A 299 -35.35 1.01 17.12
CA ASN A 299 -36.78 1.24 17.26
C ASN A 299 -37.59 1.62 16.01
N GLU A 300 -37.99 0.61 15.23
CA GLU A 300 -39.41 0.52 14.90
C GLU A 300 -39.87 -0.93 14.75
N LYS A 301 -40.79 -1.30 15.64
CA LYS A 301 -41.40 -2.62 15.76
C LYS A 301 -42.33 -2.82 14.55
N ILE A 302 -41.86 -3.54 13.54
CA ILE A 302 -42.65 -3.88 12.35
C ILE A 302 -43.78 -4.83 12.79
N THR A 303 -44.99 -4.27 12.94
CA THR A 303 -46.22 -5.05 12.94
C THR A 303 -46.72 -5.11 11.48
N PRO A 304 -47.03 -6.29 10.93
CA PRO A 304 -47.44 -6.39 9.53
C PRO A 304 -48.83 -5.77 9.33
N PRO A 305 -49.07 -5.02 8.23
CA PRO A 305 -50.35 -4.39 7.95
C PRO A 305 -51.44 -5.44 7.64
N PRO A 306 -52.71 -5.18 8.00
CA PRO A 306 -53.80 -6.13 7.81
C PRO A 306 -54.17 -6.28 6.32
N LYS A 307 -54.47 -7.52 5.92
CA LYS A 307 -54.89 -7.93 4.57
C LYS A 307 -56.27 -7.34 4.21
N PRO A 308 -56.47 -6.76 3.00
CA PRO A 308 -57.79 -6.34 2.56
C PRO A 308 -58.65 -7.51 2.05
N THR A 309 -59.92 -7.52 2.45
CA THR A 309 -60.97 -8.50 2.07
C THR A 309 -61.58 -8.17 0.69
N PRO A 310 -61.96 -9.16 -0.14
CA PRO A 310 -62.44 -8.91 -1.51
C PRO A 310 -63.98 -8.93 -1.63
N GLU A 311 -64.58 -7.82 -2.07
CA GLU A 311 -65.97 -7.68 -2.59
C GLU A 311 -66.18 -6.16 -2.87
N GLN A 312 -66.60 -5.59 -4.00
CA GLN A 312 -67.37 -5.98 -5.20
C GLN A 312 -66.86 -5.10 -6.36
N LEU A 313 -66.34 -5.66 -7.46
CA LEU A 313 -67.00 -5.92 -8.75
C LEU A 313 -67.85 -4.77 -9.34
N ASN A 314 -67.34 -4.19 -10.44
CA ASN A 314 -68.00 -3.53 -11.58
C ASN A 314 -68.90 -2.30 -11.34
N VAL A 315 -68.67 -1.21 -12.09
CA VAL A 315 -69.43 -0.85 -13.32
C VAL A 315 -68.73 0.34 -14.05
N VAL A 316 -68.66 0.21 -15.38
CA VAL A 316 -68.11 1.08 -16.44
C VAL A 316 -69.01 2.35 -16.67
N PRO A 317 -68.52 3.47 -17.25
CA PRO A 317 -69.08 4.81 -17.06
C PRO A 317 -70.12 5.20 -18.14
N PRO A 318 -70.87 6.32 -17.98
CA PRO A 318 -71.57 6.93 -19.08
C PRO A 318 -70.82 8.14 -19.66
N VAL A 319 -70.76 8.14 -20.99
CA VAL A 319 -70.56 9.28 -21.89
C VAL A 319 -71.74 10.24 -21.75
N GLY A 320 -71.50 11.56 -21.84
CA GLY A 320 -72.58 12.54 -22.00
C GLY A 320 -72.12 13.98 -22.07
N ASN A 321 -72.07 14.51 -23.29
CA ASN A 321 -71.88 15.92 -23.65
C ASN A 321 -72.93 16.85 -23.05
N LEU A 322 -72.50 18.04 -22.60
CA LEU A 322 -72.89 19.39 -23.03
C LEU A 322 -72.38 20.42 -22.02
#